data_AF-A0A392T2J1-F1
#
_entry.id   AF-A0A392T2J1-F1
#
_cell.length_a   1.000
_cell.length_b   1.000
_cell.length_c   1.000
_cell.angle_alpha   90.00
_cell.angle_beta   90.00
_cell.angle_gamma   90.00
#
_symmetry.space_group_name_H-M   'P 1'
#
loop_
_entity.id
_entity.type
_entity.pdbx_description
1 polymer ?
#
loop_
_entity_poly.entity_id
_entity_poly.type
_entity_poly.pdbx_seq_one_letter_code
_entity_poly.pdbx_strand_id
1 'polypeptide(L)' 'MKVTQDRQKSYGDKRRRPLEFEAGEHVFLRVTPTTGVGRALKEKKLTPKFIGPYQITERIGKVAYRIALPP' A
#
# COMPACT_ATOMS: atom_id res chain seq x y z
N MET A 1 27.40 -10.36 18.06
CA MET A 1 25.94 -10.21 17.84
C MET A 1 25.53 -9.02 16.96
N LYS A 2 26.16 -7.84 17.08
CA LYS A 2 25.83 -6.68 16.23
C LYS A 2 25.99 -6.93 14.73
N VAL A 3 27.11 -7.53 14.32
CA VAL A 3 27.40 -7.83 12.90
C VAL A 3 26.29 -8.66 12.22
N THR A 4 25.70 -9.61 12.95
CA THR A 4 24.60 -10.43 12.46
C THR A 4 23.29 -9.65 12.33
N GLN A 5 22.99 -8.76 13.29
CA GLN A 5 21.84 -7.87 13.26
C GLN A 5 21.95 -6.81 12.14
N ASP A 6 23.13 -6.21 11.97
CA ASP A 6 23.40 -5.21 10.93
C ASP A 6 23.27 -5.84 9.53
N ARG A 7 23.71 -7.10 9.38
CA ARG A 7 23.54 -7.86 8.14
C ARG A 7 22.08 -8.16 7.84
N GLN A 8 21.28 -8.56 8.83
CA GLN A 8 19.84 -8.78 8.68
C GLN A 8 19.12 -7.49 8.27
N LYS A 9 19.45 -6.37 8.93
CA LYS A 9 18.89 -5.04 8.62
C LYS A 9 19.24 -4.59 7.20
N SER A 10 20.51 -4.72 6.81
CA SER A 10 20.96 -4.43 5.44
C SER A 10 20.20 -5.27 4.40
N TYR A 11 19.95 -6.55 4.67
CA TYR A 11 19.17 -7.40 3.77
C TYR A 11 17.70 -6.97 3.67
N GLY A 12 17.08 -6.57 4.78
CA GLY A 12 15.69 -6.09 4.79
C GLY A 12 15.51 -4.71 4.14
N ASP A 13 16.45 -3.80 4.34
CA ASP A 13 16.32 -2.41 3.92
C ASP A 13 16.81 -2.16 2.48
N LYS A 14 17.63 -3.06 1.91
CA LYS A 14 18.17 -2.92 0.53
C LYS A 14 17.12 -2.72 -0.57
N ARG A 15 15.87 -3.13 -0.37
CA ARG A 15 14.78 -2.97 -1.34
C ARG A 15 13.68 -2.01 -0.89
N ARG A 16 13.83 -1.40 0.29
CA ARG A 16 12.90 -0.36 0.76
C ARG A 16 13.29 0.96 0.12
N ARG A 17 12.52 1.38 -0.88
CA ARG A 17 12.56 2.78 -1.32
C ARG A 17 11.73 3.60 -0.35
N PRO A 18 12.23 4.74 0.16
CA PRO A 18 11.37 5.73 0.80
C PRO A 18 10.47 6.30 -0.30
N LEU A 19 9.35 5.63 -0.56
CA LEU A 19 8.35 6.08 -1.52
C LEU A 19 7.47 7.08 -0.78
N GLU A 20 7.77 8.35 -1.01
CA GLU A 20 6.94 9.46 -0.57
C GLU A 20 6.13 9.93 -1.76
N PHE A 21 4.86 10.24 -1.53
CA PHE A 21 3.97 10.76 -2.56
C PHE A 21 3.61 12.21 -2.24
N GLU A 22 3.29 12.98 -3.27
CA GLU A 22 2.81 14.35 -3.14
C GLU A 22 1.29 14.44 -3.37
N ALA A 23 0.68 15.53 -2.90
CA ALA A 23 -0.71 15.82 -3.21
C ALA A 23 -0.86 16.04 -4.73
N GLY A 24 -1.84 15.39 -5.34
CA GLY A 24 -2.04 15.38 -6.80
C GLY A 24 -1.50 14.15 -7.51
N GLU A 25 -0.64 13.35 -6.87
CA GLU A 25 -0.19 12.08 -7.45
C GLU A 25 -1.28 11.00 -7.37
N HIS A 26 -1.20 10.03 -8.27
CA HIS A 26 -2.14 8.92 -8.34
C HIS A 26 -1.52 7.64 -7.76
N VAL A 27 -2.25 7.01 -6.85
CA VAL A 27 -1.83 5.77 -6.18
C VAL A 27 -2.86 4.67 -6.35
N PHE A 28 -2.39 3.42 -6.40
CA PHE A 28 -3.26 2.26 -6.39
C PHE A 28 -3.52 1.77 -4.98
N LEU A 29 -4.78 1.51 -4.64
CA LEU A 29 -5.15 0.98 -3.33
C LEU A 29 -5.03 -0.55 -3.32
N ARG A 30 -4.28 -1.09 -2.36
CA ARG A 30 -4.21 -2.54 -2.14
C ARG A 30 -5.49 -3.02 -1.47
N VAL A 31 -6.21 -3.94 -2.09
CA VAL A 31 -7.44 -4.52 -1.53
C VAL A 31 -7.17 -5.95 -1.13
N THR A 32 -7.55 -6.30 0.10
CA THR A 32 -7.68 -7.70 0.50
C THR A 32 -9.09 -8.16 0.18
N PRO A 33 -9.28 -9.26 -0.58
CA PRO A 33 -10.61 -9.85 -0.73
C PRO A 33 -11.08 -10.22 0.67
N THR A 34 -12.04 -9.44 1.18
CA THR A 34 -12.46 -9.57 2.58
C THR A 34 -13.49 -10.68 2.61
N THR A 35 -13.15 -11.83 3.18
CA THR A 35 -14.10 -12.90 3.49
C THR A 35 -15.01 -12.41 4.63
N GLY A 36 -16.02 -11.61 4.30
CA GLY A 36 -16.94 -11.01 5.26
C GLY A 36 -18.37 -10.98 4.72
N VAL A 37 -19.34 -11.22 5.60
CA VAL A 37 -20.78 -11.29 5.27
C VAL A 37 -21.21 -9.96 4.64
N GLY A 38 -21.64 -10.02 3.38
CA GLY A 38 -22.13 -8.86 2.62
C GLY A 38 -21.16 -8.24 1.60
N ARG A 39 -19.93 -8.77 1.41
CA ARG A 39 -19.00 -8.24 0.39
C ARG A 39 -18.62 -9.30 -0.66
N ALA A 40 -19.07 -9.07 -1.89
CA ALA A 40 -18.80 -9.92 -3.04
C ALA A 40 -17.46 -9.57 -3.72
N LEU A 41 -16.34 -9.82 -3.06
CA LEU A 41 -15.15 -10.25 -3.80
C LEU A 41 -14.94 -11.72 -3.48
N LYS A 42 -15.74 -12.58 -4.12
CA LYS A 42 -15.42 -14.01 -4.21
C LYS A 42 -13.97 -14.07 -4.67
N GLU A 43 -13.13 -14.73 -3.88
CA GLU A 43 -11.73 -14.98 -4.18
C GLU A 43 -11.66 -15.87 -5.43
N LYS A 44 -11.87 -15.27 -6.60
CA LYS A 44 -11.55 -15.89 -7.87
C LYS A 44 -10.03 -15.75 -7.99
N LYS A 45 -9.35 -16.84 -8.35
CA LYS A 45 -7.89 -16.96 -8.42
C LYS A 45 -7.18 -15.81 -9.18
N LEU A 46 -7.91 -15.05 -10.00
CA LEU A 46 -7.43 -13.93 -10.82
C LEU A 46 -8.00 -12.55 -10.42
N THR A 47 -8.37 -12.33 -9.15
CA THR A 47 -8.80 -11.00 -8.69
C THR A 47 -7.62 -10.02 -8.61
N PRO A 48 -7.77 -8.77 -9.07
CA PRO A 48 -6.70 -7.78 -8.98
C PRO A 48 -6.44 -7.43 -7.51
N LYS A 49 -5.16 -7.44 -7.13
CA LYS A 49 -4.69 -7.10 -5.77
C LYS A 49 -4.74 -5.59 -5.47
N PHE A 50 -4.77 -4.79 -6.53
CA PHE A 50 -4.77 -3.33 -6.48
C PHE A 50 -5.92 -2.79 -7.32
N ILE A 51 -6.64 -1.81 -6.80
CA ILE A 51 -7.73 -1.12 -7.51
C ILE A 51 -7.33 0.32 -7.77
N GLY A 52 -7.76 0.82 -8.93
CA GLY A 52 -7.92 2.24 -9.31
C GLY A 52 -6.72 3.18 -9.09
N PRO A 53 -6.37 4.05 -10.04
CA PRO A 53 -5.57 5.22 -9.71
C PRO A 53 -6.46 6.20 -8.92
N TYR A 54 -6.17 6.39 -7.64
CA TYR A 54 -6.79 7.41 -6.81
C TYR A 54 -5.85 8.58 -6.61
N GLN A 55 -6.36 9.79 -6.81
CA GLN A 55 -5.61 11.00 -6.52
C GLN A 55 -5.46 11.20 -5.01
N ILE A 56 -4.24 11.47 -4.57
CA ILE A 56 -3.96 11.93 -3.20
C ILE A 56 -4.44 13.37 -3.07
N THR A 57 -5.38 13.61 -2.16
CA THR A 57 -5.89 14.96 -1.88
C THR A 57 -5.01 15.70 -0.87
N GLU A 58 -4.47 14.97 0.11
CA GLU A 58 -3.70 15.56 1.20
C GLU A 58 -2.68 14.56 1.77
N ARG A 59 -1.50 15.05 2.16
CA ARG A 59 -0.49 14.28 2.89
C ARG A 59 -0.67 14.51 4.38
N ILE A 60 -1.17 13.51 5.09
CA ILE A 60 -1.40 13.56 6.55
C ILE A 60 -0.09 13.29 7.32
N GLY A 61 0.82 12.49 6.76
CA GLY A 61 2.11 12.19 7.35
C GLY A 61 3.08 11.51 6.39
N LYS A 62 4.24 11.08 6.89
CA LYS A 62 5.28 10.46 6.06
C LYS A 62 4.81 9.19 5.32
N VAL A 63 3.85 8.46 5.91
CA VAL A 63 3.33 7.18 5.39
C VAL A 63 1.78 7.20 5.30
N ALA A 64 1.14 8.34 5.55
CA ALA A 64 -0.31 8.46 5.62
C ALA A 64 -0.80 9.55 4.65
N TYR A 65 -1.69 9.14 3.74
CA TYR A 65 -2.21 9.99 2.67
C TYR A 65 -3.74 9.89 2.64
N ARG A 66 -4.40 11.01 2.39
CA ARG A 66 -5.84 11.06 2.09
C ARG A 66 -6.04 10.91 0.60
N ILE A 67 -6.95 10.01 0.21
CA ILE A 67 -7.26 9.72 -1.20
C ILE A 67 -8.72 10.08 -1.51
N ALA A 68 -8.98 10.49 -2.74
CA ALA A 68 -10.33 10.71 -3.24
C ALA A 68 -10.98 9.38 -3.65
N LEU A 69 -11.69 8.75 -2.72
CA LEU A 69 -12.54 7.58 -3.04
C LEU A 69 -13.89 8.05 -3.59
N PRO A 70 -14.48 7.34 -4.58
CA PRO A 70 -15.85 7.57 -5.00
C PRO A 70 -16.83 7.27 -3.86
N PRO A 71 -17.97 7.99 -3.80
CA PRO A 71 -19.01 7.80 -2.79
C PRO A 71 -19.72 6.43 -2.89
#